data_AF-A0A1L7NQ00-F1
#
_entry.id   AF-A0A1L7NQ00-F1
#
_cell.length_a   1.000
_cell.length_b   1.000
_cell.length_c   1.000
_cell.angle_alpha   90.00
_cell.angle_beta   90.00
_cell.angle_gamma   90.00
#
_symmetry.space_group_name_H-M   'P 1'
#
loop_
_entity.id
_entity.type
_entity.pdbx_description
1 polymer ?
#
loop_
_entity_poly.entity_id
_entity_poly.type
_entity_poly.pdbx_seq_one_letter_code
_entity_poly.pdbx_strand_id
1 'polypeptide(L)'
;MQPIFFSAMAAELLAARMRFLGNAELLADTYEYNPPAGFEPESWADAAQAITEALKAGQAIPATPRNVELLVESLEGTHLIELAPPTKRRGLIELANMVAKRLEKYIGRPVRPELGHL
;
A
#
# COMPACT_ATOMS: atom_id res chain seq x y z
N MET A 1 7.91 12.91 -11.15
CA MET A 1 8.10 12.51 -9.74
C MET A 1 9.19 11.44 -9.68
N GLN A 2 10.04 11.46 -8.65
CA GLN A 2 11.09 10.44 -8.49
C GLN A 2 10.48 9.08 -8.10
N PRO A 3 10.97 7.95 -8.65
CA PRO A 3 10.49 6.63 -8.31
C PRO A 3 10.78 6.26 -6.84
N ILE A 4 10.01 5.32 -6.31
CA ILE A 4 10.05 4.89 -4.91
C ILE A 4 10.71 3.50 -4.83
N PHE A 5 11.61 3.33 -3.88
CA PHE A 5 12.29 2.06 -3.59
C PHE A 5 11.95 1.62 -2.18
N PHE A 6 11.56 0.37 -1.98
CA PHE A 6 11.28 -0.16 -0.65
C PHE A 6 12.33 -1.20 -0.24
N SER A 7 12.63 -1.29 1.05
CA SER A 7 13.37 -2.44 1.57
C SER A 7 12.51 -3.71 1.42
N ALA A 8 13.13 -4.89 1.47
CA ALA A 8 12.40 -6.16 1.37
C ALA A 8 11.24 -6.26 2.38
N MET A 9 11.48 -5.88 3.65
CA MET A 9 10.43 -5.91 4.68
C MET A 9 9.29 -4.93 4.40
N ALA A 10 9.59 -3.71 3.91
CA ALA A 10 8.55 -2.75 3.53
C ALA A 10 7.76 -3.25 2.30
N ALA A 11 8.46 -3.90 1.36
CA ALA A 11 7.85 -4.49 0.19
C ALA A 11 6.90 -5.65 0.56
N GLU A 12 7.27 -6.50 1.50
CA GLU A 12 6.38 -7.55 2.03
C GLU A 12 5.13 -6.96 2.70
N LEU A 13 5.31 -5.93 3.54
CA LEU A 13 4.20 -5.24 4.20
C LEU A 13 3.19 -4.68 3.18
N LEU A 14 3.70 -4.03 2.13
CA LEU A 14 2.88 -3.43 1.07
C LEU A 14 2.33 -4.48 0.08
N ALA A 15 3.03 -5.59 -0.17
CA ALA A 15 2.53 -6.60 -1.10
C ALA A 15 1.34 -7.38 -0.50
N ALA A 16 1.19 -7.41 0.82
CA ALA A 16 0.23 -8.25 1.51
C ALA A 16 -1.24 -7.92 1.18
N ARG A 17 -1.58 -6.63 1.09
CA ARG A 17 -2.92 -6.18 0.68
C ARG A 17 -3.02 -5.93 -0.82
N MET A 18 -1.89 -5.77 -1.50
CA MET A 18 -1.89 -5.51 -2.95
C MET A 18 -2.50 -6.65 -3.78
N ARG A 19 -2.51 -7.90 -3.27
CA ARG A 19 -3.24 -9.02 -3.89
C ARG A 19 -4.76 -8.80 -3.93
N PHE A 20 -5.33 -8.21 -2.90
CA PHE A 20 -6.75 -7.85 -2.83
C PHE A 20 -7.04 -6.69 -3.78
N LEU A 21 -6.17 -5.68 -3.80
CA LEU A 21 -6.26 -4.55 -4.71
C LEU A 21 -6.05 -4.95 -6.18
N GLY A 22 -5.39 -6.09 -6.44
CA GLY A 22 -5.24 -6.66 -7.77
C GLY A 22 -6.51 -7.30 -8.34
N ASN A 23 -7.63 -7.27 -7.63
CA ASN A 23 -8.95 -7.73 -8.10
C ASN A 23 -9.85 -6.51 -8.32
N ALA A 24 -10.37 -6.35 -9.54
CA ALA A 24 -11.15 -5.19 -9.94
C ALA A 24 -12.48 -5.05 -9.18
N GLU A 25 -13.18 -6.15 -8.88
CA GLU A 25 -14.44 -6.12 -8.12
C GLU A 25 -14.22 -5.64 -6.69
N LEU A 26 -13.24 -6.24 -6.00
CA LEU A 26 -12.90 -5.88 -4.61
C LEU A 26 -12.35 -4.44 -4.50
N LEU A 27 -11.62 -4.01 -5.50
CA LEU A 27 -11.12 -2.65 -5.60
C LEU A 27 -12.24 -1.65 -5.89
N ALA A 28 -13.25 -2.01 -6.71
CA ALA A 28 -14.44 -1.20 -6.90
C ALA A 28 -15.24 -1.03 -5.59
N ASP A 29 -15.42 -2.11 -4.82
CA ASP A 29 -16.06 -2.06 -3.50
C ASP A 29 -15.30 -1.14 -2.53
N THR A 30 -13.97 -1.20 -2.55
CA THR A 30 -13.09 -0.36 -1.68
C THR A 30 -13.31 1.13 -1.93
N TYR A 31 -13.55 1.52 -3.18
CA TYR A 31 -13.62 2.92 -3.60
C TYR A 31 -15.05 3.39 -3.93
N GLU A 32 -16.08 2.59 -3.63
CA GLU A 32 -17.49 2.86 -3.98
C GLU A 32 -17.94 4.28 -3.60
N TYR A 33 -17.63 4.70 -2.37
CA TYR A 33 -18.13 5.97 -1.81
C TYR A 33 -17.23 7.18 -2.08
N ASN A 34 -15.94 6.97 -2.35
CA ASN A 34 -14.98 8.05 -2.53
C ASN A 34 -13.84 7.62 -3.46
N PRO A 35 -14.11 7.49 -4.77
CA PRO A 35 -13.12 7.04 -5.71
C PRO A 35 -12.05 8.11 -5.95
N PRO A 36 -10.77 7.72 -6.08
CA PRO A 36 -9.72 8.62 -6.52
C PRO A 36 -10.01 9.19 -7.92
N ALA A 37 -9.40 10.33 -8.24
CA ALA A 37 -9.53 10.91 -9.57
C ALA A 37 -8.98 9.96 -10.66
N GLY A 38 -9.78 9.71 -11.70
CA GLY A 38 -9.41 8.78 -12.79
C GLY A 38 -9.39 7.32 -12.37
N PHE A 39 -10.19 6.97 -11.36
CA PHE A 39 -10.39 5.59 -10.94
C PHE A 39 -11.11 4.77 -12.01
N GLU A 40 -10.48 3.68 -12.43
CA GLU A 40 -11.01 2.70 -13.39
C GLU A 40 -10.60 1.31 -12.88
N PRO A 41 -11.55 0.48 -12.37
CA PRO A 41 -11.25 -0.70 -11.58
C PRO A 41 -10.23 -1.66 -12.21
N GLU A 42 -10.43 -2.03 -13.47
CA GLU A 42 -9.56 -2.96 -14.19
C GLU A 42 -8.12 -2.42 -14.31
N SER A 43 -7.98 -1.17 -14.76
CA SER A 43 -6.65 -0.56 -14.96
C SER A 43 -5.89 -0.32 -13.65
N TRP A 44 -6.62 -0.15 -12.54
CA TRP A 44 -6.05 0.01 -11.20
C TRP A 44 -5.68 -1.35 -10.60
N ALA A 45 -6.49 -2.38 -10.81
CA ALA A 45 -6.16 -3.75 -10.45
C ALA A 45 -4.89 -4.24 -11.18
N ASP A 46 -4.77 -3.99 -12.48
CA ASP A 46 -3.55 -4.27 -13.24
C ASP A 46 -2.34 -3.54 -12.67
N ALA A 47 -2.51 -2.27 -12.27
CA ALA A 47 -1.44 -1.49 -11.65
C ALA A 47 -1.04 -2.07 -10.28
N ALA A 48 -1.99 -2.53 -9.47
CA ALA A 48 -1.71 -3.19 -8.19
C ALA A 48 -0.93 -4.50 -8.40
N GLN A 49 -1.28 -5.30 -9.42
CA GLN A 49 -0.52 -6.49 -9.78
C GLN A 49 0.91 -6.15 -10.22
N ALA A 50 1.08 -5.14 -11.09
CA ALA A 50 2.39 -4.70 -11.54
C ALA A 50 3.26 -4.17 -10.39
N ILE A 51 2.67 -3.41 -9.46
CA ILE A 51 3.34 -2.96 -8.23
C ILE A 51 3.76 -4.15 -7.38
N THR A 52 2.91 -5.16 -7.22
CA THR A 52 3.21 -6.38 -6.46
C THR A 52 4.45 -7.09 -7.00
N GLU A 53 4.52 -7.27 -8.32
CA GLU A 53 5.68 -7.91 -8.96
C GLU A 53 6.95 -7.05 -8.84
N ALA A 54 6.83 -5.72 -9.00
CA ALA A 54 7.95 -4.81 -8.77
C ALA A 54 8.46 -4.86 -7.31
N LEU A 55 7.56 -4.91 -6.32
CA LEU A 55 7.90 -5.03 -4.90
C LEU A 55 8.67 -6.32 -4.61
N LYS A 56 8.18 -7.46 -5.11
CA LYS A 56 8.85 -8.76 -4.96
C LYS A 56 10.23 -8.79 -5.64
N ALA A 57 10.36 -8.11 -6.77
CA ALA A 57 11.61 -8.00 -7.51
C ALA A 57 12.58 -6.93 -6.95
N GLY A 58 12.19 -6.19 -5.90
CA GLY A 58 12.99 -5.08 -5.36
C GLY A 58 13.19 -3.92 -6.33
N GLN A 59 12.27 -3.76 -7.28
CA GLN A 59 12.34 -2.75 -8.34
C GLN A 59 11.77 -1.41 -7.90
N ALA A 60 12.16 -0.36 -8.62
CA ALA A 60 11.65 0.97 -8.42
C ALA A 60 10.18 1.07 -8.87
N ILE A 61 9.34 1.71 -8.06
CA ILE A 61 7.93 1.97 -8.42
C ILE A 61 7.80 3.41 -8.90
N PRO A 62 7.27 3.66 -10.11
CA PRO A 62 6.94 5.01 -10.53
C PRO A 62 5.96 5.66 -9.55
N ALA A 63 6.31 6.83 -9.03
CA ALA A 63 5.46 7.60 -8.11
C ALA A 63 4.36 8.35 -8.89
N THR A 64 3.50 7.64 -9.61
CA THR A 64 2.30 8.22 -10.22
C THR A 64 1.21 8.38 -9.15
N PRO A 65 0.22 9.30 -9.32
CA PRO A 65 -0.86 9.45 -8.35
C PRO A 65 -1.57 8.12 -8.05
N ARG A 66 -1.91 7.35 -9.10
CA ARG A 66 -2.49 6.00 -8.97
C ARG A 66 -1.64 5.04 -8.16
N ASN A 67 -0.35 4.94 -8.46
CA ASN A 67 0.52 3.98 -7.77
C ASN A 67 0.72 4.38 -6.30
N VAL A 68 0.80 5.68 -6.02
CA VAL A 68 0.89 6.20 -4.65
C VAL A 68 -0.40 5.89 -3.89
N GLU A 69 -1.57 6.10 -4.50
CA GLU A 69 -2.85 5.77 -3.87
C GLU A 69 -2.95 4.28 -3.53
N LEU A 70 -2.59 3.39 -4.46
CA LEU A 70 -2.57 1.95 -4.21
C LEU A 70 -1.60 1.55 -3.09
N LEU A 71 -0.42 2.16 -3.03
CA LEU A 71 0.54 1.92 -1.95
C LEU A 71 0.03 2.42 -0.60
N VAL A 72 -0.69 3.55 -0.59
CA VAL A 72 -1.31 4.11 0.61
C VAL A 72 -2.47 3.22 1.06
N GLU A 73 -3.41 2.87 0.19
CA GLU A 73 -4.52 1.96 0.50
C GLU A 73 -4.02 0.61 1.01
N SER A 74 -2.96 0.08 0.40
CA SER A 74 -2.35 -1.16 0.87
C SER A 74 -1.80 -1.06 2.29
N LEU A 75 -1.29 0.11 2.70
CA LEU A 75 -0.74 0.33 4.03
C LEU A 75 -1.83 0.65 5.05
N GLU A 76 -2.82 1.46 4.67
CA GLU A 76 -3.92 1.88 5.53
C GLU A 76 -4.95 0.77 5.75
N GLY A 77 -5.07 -0.21 4.86
CA GLY A 77 -5.96 -1.35 5.06
C GLY A 77 -5.29 -2.67 5.46
N THR A 78 -4.00 -2.67 5.79
CA THR A 78 -3.28 -3.92 6.09
C THR A 78 -3.67 -4.50 7.46
N HIS A 79 -3.95 -5.79 7.52
CA HIS A 79 -4.17 -6.53 8.79
C HIS A 79 -2.91 -7.23 9.31
N LEU A 80 -1.79 -7.14 8.60
CA LEU A 80 -0.56 -7.86 8.98
C LEU A 80 -0.04 -7.47 10.36
N ILE A 81 -0.19 -6.19 10.75
CA ILE A 81 0.33 -5.67 12.01
C ILE A 81 -0.47 -6.24 13.19
N GLU A 82 -1.79 -6.28 13.06
CA GLU A 82 -2.70 -6.88 14.04
C GLU A 82 -2.41 -8.38 14.24
N LEU A 83 -2.27 -9.12 13.13
CA LEU A 83 -2.04 -10.57 13.14
C LEU A 83 -0.61 -10.98 13.54
N ALA A 84 0.33 -10.04 13.60
CA ALA A 84 1.71 -10.34 13.94
C ALA A 84 1.88 -10.74 15.42
N PRO A 85 2.81 -11.68 15.74
CA PRO A 85 3.17 -11.99 17.11
C PRO A 85 3.61 -10.74 17.88
N PRO A 86 3.30 -10.61 19.20
CA PRO A 86 3.67 -9.43 19.99
C PRO A 86 5.16 -9.07 19.91
N THR A 87 6.03 -10.07 19.82
CA THR A 87 7.48 -9.90 19.71
C THR A 87 7.93 -9.22 18.41
N LYS A 88 7.14 -9.29 17.33
CA LYS A 88 7.43 -8.67 16.03
C LYS A 88 6.59 -7.41 15.76
N ARG A 89 5.45 -7.28 16.44
CA ARG A 89 4.47 -6.20 16.21
C ARG A 89 5.09 -4.81 16.30
N ARG A 90 5.90 -4.54 17.33
CA ARG A 90 6.56 -3.23 17.50
C ARG A 90 7.41 -2.84 16.27
N GLY A 91 8.23 -3.75 15.77
CA GLY A 91 9.06 -3.49 14.60
C GLY A 91 8.24 -3.25 13.33
N LEU A 92 7.11 -3.95 13.17
CA LEU A 92 6.19 -3.72 12.05
C LEU A 92 5.48 -2.36 12.15
N ILE A 93 5.09 -1.93 13.34
CA ILE A 93 4.52 -0.58 13.56
C ILE A 93 5.55 0.49 13.19
N GLU A 94 6.79 0.36 13.66
CA GLU A 94 7.88 1.30 13.33
C GLU A 94 8.12 1.35 11.81
N LEU A 95 8.19 0.19 11.15
CA LEU A 95 8.32 0.09 9.70
C LEU A 95 7.15 0.73 8.95
N ALA A 96 5.91 0.43 9.36
CA ALA A 96 4.71 0.97 8.74
C ALA A 96 4.67 2.50 8.85
N ASN A 97 5.03 3.06 10.01
CA ASN A 97 5.12 4.50 10.21
C ASN A 97 6.21 5.14 9.34
N MET A 98 7.36 4.49 9.17
CA MET A 98 8.41 4.97 8.25
C MET A 98 7.93 4.99 6.79
N VAL A 99 7.22 3.94 6.36
CA VAL A 99 6.63 3.86 5.02
C VAL A 99 5.56 4.95 4.84
N ALA A 100 4.68 5.14 5.82
CA ALA A 100 3.66 6.18 5.83
C ALA A 100 4.28 7.57 5.63
N LYS A 101 5.27 7.94 6.45
CA LYS A 101 5.99 9.22 6.32
C LYS A 101 6.61 9.42 4.95
N ARG A 102 7.10 8.34 4.33
CA ARG A 102 7.64 8.41 2.98
C ARG A 102 6.55 8.61 1.92
N LEU A 103 5.35 8.07 2.10
CA LEU A 103 4.23 8.23 1.17
C LEU A 103 3.52 9.58 1.32
N GLU A 104 3.48 10.16 2.52
CA GLU A 104 2.89 11.48 2.82
C GLU A 104 3.38 12.58 1.85
N LYS A 105 4.67 12.55 1.48
CA LYS A 105 5.27 13.54 0.56
C LYS A 105 4.75 13.46 -0.88
N TYR A 106 4.16 12.32 -1.27
CA TYR A 106 3.61 12.12 -2.61
C TYR A 106 2.09 12.32 -2.63
N ILE A 107 1.40 11.92 -1.55
CA ILE A 107 -0.07 11.97 -1.49
C ILE A 107 -0.60 13.31 -0.93
N GLY A 108 0.25 14.09 -0.23
CA GLY A 108 -0.13 15.41 0.27
C GLY A 108 -1.10 15.41 1.46
N ARG A 109 -1.36 14.23 2.05
CA ARG A 109 -2.14 14.03 3.28
C ARG A 109 -1.39 13.11 4.26
N PRO A 110 -1.71 13.16 5.56
CA PRO A 110 -1.27 12.15 6.51
C PRO A 110 -1.69 10.74 6.05
N VAL A 111 -0.78 9.79 6.18
CA VAL A 111 -1.03 8.36 5.92
C VAL A 111 -1.09 7.65 7.27
N ARG A 112 -2.16 6.90 7.53
CA ARG A 112 -2.46 6.27 8.81
C ARG A 112 -2.52 4.75 8.65
N PRO A 113 -1.41 4.03 8.88
CA PRO A 113 -1.44 2.57 8.84
C PRO A 113 -2.47 2.02 9.83
N GLU A 114 -3.21 0.99 9.43
CA GLU A 114 -4.06 0.24 10.36
C GLU A 114 -3.17 -0.57 11.31
N LEU A 115 -3.22 -0.24 12.60
CA LEU A 115 -2.37 -0.86 13.62
C LEU A 115 -3.12 -1.94 14.42
N GLY A 116 -4.44 -2.08 14.21
CA GLY A 116 -5.33 -2.87 15.03
C GLY A 116 -5.55 -2.25 16.42
N HIS A 117 -6.46 -2.82 17.20
CA HIS A 117 -6.66 -2.41 18.59
C HIS A 117 -5.41 -2.75 19.43
N LEU A 118 -4.67 -1.73 19.85
CA LEU A 118 -3.54 -1.82 20.78
C LEU A 118 -4.00 -1.87 22.24
#